data_AF-A0A7V3MKY6-F1
#
_entry.id   AF-A0A7V3MKY6-F1
#
_cell.length_a   1.000
_cell.length_b   1.000
_cell.length_c   1.000
_cell.angle_alpha   90.00
_cell.angle_beta   90.00
_cell.angle_gamma   90.00
#
_symmetry.space_group_name_H-M   'P 1'
#
loop_
_entity.id
_entity.type
_entity.pdbx_description
1 polymer ?
#
loop_
_entity_poly.entity_id
_entity_poly.type
_entity_poly.pdbx_seq_one_letter_code
_entity_poly.pdbx_strand_id
1 'polypeptide(L)'
;MRLERISSITGRIELLTGLHIGAGTETTQIGGVDNPVIRLPKDGNPYIPGSSIKGRMRALLELHLDKVEPEGELHSYKEDSCEQEKCPICYLFGAAANAGAPIGPGRLVVRDCTIDESLPSNQKIKRESAGLPYS
;
A
#
# COMPACT_ATOMS: atom_id res chain seq x y z
N MET A 1 5.86 15.38 -20.16
CA MET A 1 6.61 14.50 -19.24
C MET A 1 7.42 13.51 -20.06
N ARG A 2 8.72 13.37 -19.80
CA ARG A 2 9.61 12.42 -20.49
C ARG A 2 10.19 11.45 -19.46
N LEU A 3 10.12 10.14 -19.74
CA LEU A 3 10.73 9.13 -18.89
C LEU A 3 12.22 9.08 -19.19
N GLU A 4 13.04 9.50 -18.22
CA GLU A 4 14.50 9.46 -18.35
C GLU A 4 15.09 8.16 -17.80
N ARG A 5 14.62 7.70 -16.63
CA ARG A 5 15.14 6.52 -15.93
C ARG A 5 14.10 5.90 -15.01
N ILE A 6 14.16 4.58 -14.86
CA ILE A 6 13.47 3.83 -13.80
C ILE A 6 14.53 3.36 -12.79
N SER A 7 14.27 3.59 -11.50
CA SER A 7 15.09 3.05 -10.41
C SER A 7 14.24 2.08 -9.59
N SER A 8 14.74 0.88 -9.35
CA SER A 8 14.08 -0.12 -8.51
C SER A 8 14.68 -0.13 -7.10
N ILE A 9 13.81 -0.23 -6.10
CA ILE A 9 14.18 -0.48 -4.72
C ILE A 9 13.50 -1.80 -4.33
N THR A 10 14.30 -2.77 -3.90
CA THR A 10 13.82 -4.11 -3.50
C THR A 10 14.30 -4.42 -2.09
N GLY A 11 13.52 -5.23 -1.38
CA GLY A 11 13.80 -5.59 0.00
C GLY A 11 12.85 -6.66 0.51
N ARG A 12 13.00 -7.03 1.77
CA ARG A 12 12.13 -7.97 2.48
C ARG A 12 11.47 -7.24 3.65
N ILE A 13 10.20 -7.54 3.90
CA ILE A 13 9.47 -7.04 5.07
C ILE A 13 9.43 -8.19 6.07
N GLU A 14 9.99 -7.98 7.25
CA GLU A 14 9.90 -8.90 8.37
C GLU A 14 8.76 -8.48 9.29
N LEU A 15 7.89 -9.44 9.62
CA LEU A 15 6.79 -9.22 10.57
C LEU A 15 7.30 -9.49 11.98
N LEU A 16 7.56 -8.42 12.73
CA LEU A 16 7.98 -8.51 14.13
C LEU A 16 6.81 -8.89 15.06
N THR A 17 5.59 -8.60 14.64
CA THR A 17 4.32 -8.90 15.33
C THR A 17 3.29 -9.41 14.33
N GLY A 18 2.14 -9.90 14.83
CA GLY A 18 1.01 -10.22 13.97
C GLY A 18 0.58 -9.01 13.11
N LEU A 19 0.31 -9.26 11.83
CA LEU A 19 -0.16 -8.26 10.87
C LEU A 19 -1.52 -8.69 10.31
N HIS A 20 -2.52 -7.84 10.52
CA HIS A 20 -3.84 -8.00 9.94
C HIS A 20 -4.06 -6.91 8.88
N ILE A 21 -4.45 -7.31 7.68
CA ILE A 21 -4.92 -6.41 6.62
C ILE A 21 -6.25 -6.98 6.15
N GLY A 22 -7.33 -6.25 6.43
CA GLY A 22 -8.68 -6.69 6.13
C GLY A 22 -8.92 -6.88 4.63
N ALA A 23 -9.67 -7.92 4.29
CA ALA A 23 -10.25 -8.11 2.97
C ALA A 23 -11.62 -7.42 2.87
N GLY A 24 -12.03 -7.00 1.67
CA GLY A 24 -13.38 -6.47 1.46
C GLY A 24 -14.48 -7.51 1.72
N THR A 25 -15.69 -7.04 2.03
CA THR A 25 -16.89 -7.84 2.35
C THR A 25 -17.27 -8.86 1.27
N GLU A 26 -16.83 -8.67 0.02
CA GLU A 26 -17.04 -9.57 -1.12
C GLU A 26 -16.33 -10.94 -0.95
N THR A 27 -15.39 -11.06 0.00
CA THR A 27 -14.65 -12.31 0.26
C THR A 27 -15.25 -13.18 1.37
N THR A 28 -16.38 -12.74 1.96
CA THR A 28 -17.04 -13.46 3.05
C THR A 28 -17.68 -14.74 2.50
N GLN A 29 -16.98 -15.86 2.62
CA GLN A 29 -17.56 -17.17 2.37
C GLN A 29 -18.69 -17.42 3.38
N ILE A 30 -19.76 -18.11 2.96
CA ILE A 30 -20.87 -18.48 3.85
C ILE A 30 -20.31 -19.36 4.98
N GLY A 31 -20.35 -18.86 6.23
CA GLY A 31 -19.71 -19.51 7.39
C GLY A 31 -18.26 -19.07 7.68
N GLY A 32 -17.81 -17.97 7.09
CA GLY A 32 -16.47 -17.41 7.27
C GLY A 32 -16.26 -16.69 8.60
N VAL A 33 -14.99 -16.39 8.90
CA VAL A 33 -14.53 -15.59 10.05
C VAL A 33 -14.97 -14.13 9.93
N ASP A 34 -15.29 -13.49 11.05
CA ASP A 34 -15.79 -12.10 11.11
C ASP A 34 -14.80 -11.06 10.55
N ASN A 35 -13.50 -11.34 10.55
CA ASN A 35 -12.47 -10.38 10.12
C ASN A 35 -11.37 -11.01 9.24
N PRO A 36 -11.68 -11.34 7.97
CA PRO A 36 -10.76 -12.06 7.10
C PRO A 36 -9.53 -11.22 6.71
N VAL A 37 -8.36 -11.87 6.68
CA VAL A 37 -7.13 -11.30 6.12
C VAL A 37 -7.15 -11.40 4.59
N ILE A 38 -6.66 -10.36 3.91
CA ILE A 38 -6.55 -10.32 2.45
C ILE A 38 -5.61 -11.39 1.91
N ARG A 39 -6.07 -12.09 0.85
CA ARG A 39 -5.37 -13.23 0.25
C ARG A 39 -5.31 -13.11 -1.25
N LEU A 40 -4.29 -13.72 -1.84
CA LEU A 40 -4.16 -13.86 -3.29
C LEU A 40 -5.17 -14.90 -3.80
N PRO A 41 -6.00 -14.56 -4.81
CA PRO A 41 -7.00 -15.50 -5.34
C PRO A 41 -6.42 -16.79 -5.92
N LYS A 42 -5.18 -16.73 -6.44
CA LYS A 42 -4.54 -17.85 -7.13
C LYS A 42 -4.13 -19.00 -6.21
N ASP A 43 -3.76 -18.70 -4.97
CA ASP A 43 -3.10 -19.65 -4.07
C ASP A 43 -3.56 -19.54 -2.61
N GLY A 44 -4.45 -18.60 -2.29
CA GLY A 44 -5.02 -18.43 -0.95
C GLY A 44 -4.05 -17.87 0.10
N ASN A 45 -2.85 -17.46 -0.30
CA ASN A 45 -1.83 -16.97 0.63
C ASN A 45 -2.10 -15.52 1.03
N PRO A 46 -1.86 -15.14 2.31
CA PRO A 46 -1.88 -13.74 2.71
C PRO A 46 -0.75 -12.98 2.00
N TYR A 47 -1.01 -11.71 1.71
CA TYR A 47 -0.03 -10.80 1.12
C TYR A 47 -0.24 -9.40 1.66
N ILE A 48 0.76 -8.54 1.50
CA ILE A 48 0.64 -7.11 1.79
C ILE A 48 0.37 -6.39 0.47
N PRO A 49 -0.81 -5.76 0.28
CA PRO A 49 -1.09 -5.02 -0.95
C PRO A 49 -0.16 -3.83 -1.14
N GLY A 50 0.28 -3.61 -2.37
CA GLY A 50 1.10 -2.46 -2.73
C GLY A 50 0.38 -1.14 -2.46
N SER A 51 -0.96 -1.12 -2.58
CA SER A 51 -1.80 0.01 -2.18
C SER A 51 -1.73 0.30 -0.68
N SER A 52 -1.73 -0.72 0.17
CA SER A 52 -1.62 -0.57 1.64
C SER A 52 -0.25 -0.01 2.02
N ILE A 53 0.83 -0.52 1.43
CA ILE A 53 2.19 0.00 1.65
C ILE A 53 2.28 1.46 1.17
N LYS A 54 1.83 1.72 -0.06
CA LYS A 54 1.85 3.07 -0.66
C LYS A 54 1.03 4.07 0.17
N GLY A 55 -0.15 3.67 0.62
CA GLY A 55 -1.04 4.50 1.44
C GLY A 55 -0.42 4.83 2.80
N ARG A 56 0.16 3.85 3.49
CA ARG A 56 0.83 4.10 4.77
C ARG A 56 2.06 5.01 4.62
N MET A 57 2.87 4.79 3.59
CA MET A 57 4.00 5.68 3.27
C MET A 57 3.55 7.12 3.00
N ARG A 58 2.46 7.27 2.22
CA ARG A 58 1.88 8.58 1.90
C ARG A 58 1.41 9.29 3.17
N ALA A 59 0.59 8.63 3.98
CA ALA A 59 0.03 9.21 5.20
C ALA A 59 1.12 9.64 6.20
N LEU A 60 2.17 8.82 6.36
CA LEU A 60 3.29 9.16 7.22
C LEU A 60 4.07 10.37 6.69
N LEU A 61 4.23 10.49 5.37
CA LEU A 61 4.90 11.63 4.76
C LEU A 61 4.06 12.92 4.83
N GLU A 62 2.74 12.82 4.66
CA GLU A 62 1.79 13.92 4.86
C GLU A 62 1.89 14.46 6.29
N LEU A 63 1.89 13.58 7.29
CA LEU A 63 2.09 13.95 8.71
C LEU A 63 3.46 14.58 8.95
N HIS A 64 4.53 14.00 8.40
CA HIS A 64 5.89 14.50 8.60
C HIS A 64 6.11 15.89 8.01
N LEU A 65 5.45 16.21 6.90
CA LEU A 65 5.56 17.49 6.21
C LEU A 65 4.50 18.50 6.64
N ASP A 66 3.67 18.18 7.65
CA ASP A 66 2.54 18.99 8.09
C ASP A 66 1.57 19.35 6.93
N LYS A 67 1.42 18.42 5.99
CA LYS A 67 0.51 18.53 4.84
C LYS A 67 -0.73 17.69 5.07
N VAL A 68 -1.33 17.84 6.25
CA VAL A 68 -2.60 17.20 6.62
C VAL A 68 -3.68 18.25 6.58
N GLU A 69 -4.83 17.93 6.00
CA GLU A 69 -5.96 18.86 5.98
C GLU A 69 -6.67 18.87 7.35
N PRO A 70 -7.35 19.97 7.73
CA PRO A 70 -7.87 20.17 9.09
C PRO A 70 -8.86 19.10 9.56
N GLU A 71 -9.53 18.42 8.64
CA GLU A 71 -10.52 17.36 8.90
C GLU A 71 -9.93 15.94 8.81
N GLY A 72 -8.60 15.79 8.70
CA GLY A 72 -7.94 14.50 8.49
C GLY A 72 -8.07 13.97 7.06
N GLU A 73 -8.51 14.83 6.13
CA GLU A 73 -8.56 14.52 4.71
C GLU A 73 -7.15 14.40 4.13
N LEU A 74 -7.05 13.60 3.07
CA LEU A 74 -5.79 13.43 2.33
C LEU A 74 -5.39 14.75 1.68
N HIS A 75 -4.07 15.00 1.65
CA HIS A 75 -3.52 16.19 1.00
C HIS A 75 -4.02 16.29 -0.46
N SER A 76 -4.67 17.40 -0.76
CA SER A 76 -5.10 17.75 -2.10
C SER A 76 -4.12 18.73 -2.74
N TYR A 77 -4.01 18.68 -4.08
CA TYR A 77 -3.16 19.63 -4.79
C TYR A 77 -3.74 21.05 -4.65
N LYS A 78 -2.90 21.99 -4.21
CA LYS A 78 -3.22 23.41 -4.09
C LYS A 78 -2.21 24.19 -4.92
N GLU A 79 -2.66 24.88 -5.97
CA GLU A 79 -1.81 25.55 -6.97
C GLU A 79 -0.72 26.43 -6.32
N ASP A 80 -1.12 27.33 -5.42
CA ASP A 80 -0.20 28.28 -4.76
C ASP A 80 0.91 27.59 -3.96
N SER A 81 0.60 26.52 -3.22
CA SER A 81 1.58 25.87 -2.33
C SER A 81 2.34 24.72 -3.00
N CYS A 82 1.66 23.94 -3.85
CA CYS A 82 2.21 22.71 -4.39
C CYS A 82 3.08 22.96 -5.62
N GLU A 83 2.79 24.00 -6.41
CA GLU A 83 3.58 24.36 -7.58
C GLU A 83 4.89 25.05 -7.18
N GLN A 84 4.81 26.00 -6.24
CA GLN A 84 5.98 26.76 -5.76
C GLN A 84 7.00 25.86 -5.05
N GLU A 85 6.54 24.96 -4.19
CA GLU A 85 7.42 24.09 -3.39
C GLU A 85 7.78 22.77 -4.08
N LYS A 86 7.24 22.51 -5.27
CA LYS A 86 7.29 21.20 -5.93
C LYS A 86 6.91 20.06 -4.98
N CYS A 87 5.67 20.06 -4.51
CA CYS A 87 5.20 19.18 -3.44
C CYS A 87 5.60 17.70 -3.65
N PRO A 88 6.42 17.10 -2.77
CA PRO A 88 6.92 15.74 -2.96
C PRO A 88 5.80 14.70 -2.88
N ILE A 89 4.73 14.95 -2.11
CA ILE A 89 3.58 14.05 -2.01
C ILE A 89 2.90 13.92 -3.37
N CYS A 90 2.57 15.05 -4.00
CA CYS A 90 1.86 15.06 -5.28
C CYS A 90 2.72 14.47 -6.41
N TYR A 91 4.04 14.77 -6.45
CA TYR A 91 4.92 14.21 -7.48
C TYR A 91 5.21 12.71 -7.32
N LEU A 92 5.33 12.21 -6.09
CA LEU A 92 5.60 10.80 -5.84
C LEU A 92 4.33 9.96 -5.95
N PHE A 93 3.27 10.35 -5.25
CA PHE A 93 2.07 9.52 -5.10
C PHE A 93 1.01 9.81 -6.18
N GLY A 94 1.04 11.01 -6.77
CA GLY A 94 0.04 11.52 -7.70
C GLY A 94 -0.95 12.47 -7.04
N ALA A 95 -1.65 13.27 -7.84
CA ALA A 95 -2.79 14.10 -7.41
C ALA A 95 -4.10 13.54 -7.96
N ALA A 96 -5.23 13.91 -7.33
CA ALA A 96 -6.55 13.53 -7.81
C ALA A 96 -6.84 14.19 -9.15
N ALA A 97 -7.55 13.48 -10.04
CA ALA A 97 -7.81 13.93 -11.42
C ALA A 97 -8.63 15.23 -11.48
N ASN A 98 -9.53 15.44 -10.52
CA ASN A 98 -10.35 16.65 -10.40
C ASN A 98 -9.58 17.86 -9.86
N ALA A 99 -8.37 17.68 -9.34
CA ALA A 99 -7.58 18.77 -8.75
C ALA A 99 -6.82 19.62 -9.79
N GLY A 100 -6.94 19.30 -11.08
CA GLY A 100 -6.34 20.10 -12.17
C GLY A 100 -4.80 20.19 -12.14
N ALA A 101 -4.13 19.32 -11.37
CA ALA A 101 -2.72 19.47 -11.08
C ALA A 101 -1.83 19.28 -12.33
N PRO A 102 -0.98 20.24 -12.72
CA PRO A 102 -0.12 20.19 -13.91
C PRO A 102 1.12 19.27 -13.75
N ILE A 103 1.06 18.30 -12.85
CA ILE A 103 2.20 17.47 -12.41
C ILE A 103 2.28 16.08 -13.08
N GLY A 104 1.23 15.68 -13.81
CA GLY A 104 1.15 14.36 -14.45
C GLY A 104 0.92 13.21 -13.46
N PRO A 105 1.08 11.94 -13.90
CA PRO A 105 0.91 10.78 -13.02
C PRO A 105 1.99 10.70 -11.94
N GLY A 106 1.65 10.05 -10.82
CA GLY A 106 2.59 9.79 -9.74
C GLY A 106 3.79 8.96 -10.20
N ARG A 107 4.97 9.24 -9.64
CA ARG A 107 6.25 8.64 -10.03
C ARG A 107 6.61 7.38 -9.23
N LEU A 108 5.85 7.06 -8.18
CA LEU A 108 6.06 5.88 -7.33
C LEU A 108 5.05 4.77 -7.65
N VAL A 109 5.58 3.62 -8.06
CA VAL A 109 4.85 2.35 -8.21
C VAL A 109 5.29 1.42 -7.09
N VAL A 110 4.33 0.97 -6.27
CA VAL A 110 4.56 0.00 -5.21
C VAL A 110 3.87 -1.30 -5.60
N ARG A 111 4.61 -2.41 -5.53
CA ARG A 111 4.11 -3.75 -5.89
C ARG A 111 3.66 -4.50 -4.64
N ASP A 112 2.74 -5.44 -4.84
CA ASP A 112 2.30 -6.37 -3.80
C ASP A 112 3.46 -7.18 -3.25
N CYS A 113 3.50 -7.34 -1.92
CA CYS A 113 4.53 -8.12 -1.23
C CYS A 113 3.97 -9.49 -0.85
N THR A 114 4.50 -10.54 -1.47
CA THR A 114 4.14 -11.93 -1.19
C THR A 114 5.09 -12.56 -0.18
N ILE A 115 4.69 -13.70 0.39
CA ILE A 115 5.55 -14.49 1.28
C ILE A 115 6.83 -14.91 0.55
N ASP A 116 7.98 -14.71 1.19
CA ASP A 116 9.28 -15.17 0.68
C ASP A 116 9.47 -16.67 0.92
N GLU A 117 9.31 -17.47 -0.12
CA GLU A 117 9.42 -18.93 -0.06
C GLU A 117 10.87 -19.43 -0.02
N SER A 118 11.88 -18.55 -0.14
CA SER A 118 13.28 -18.96 0.01
C SER A 118 13.64 -19.36 1.45
N LEU A 119 12.83 -18.95 2.43
CA LEU A 119 13.03 -19.27 3.84
C LEU A 119 12.24 -20.53 4.24
N PRO A 120 12.89 -21.56 4.82
CA PRO A 120 12.20 -22.79 5.25
C PRO A 120 11.10 -22.54 6.30
N SER A 121 11.28 -21.53 7.17
CA SER A 121 10.28 -21.11 8.15
C SER A 121 8.99 -20.65 7.48
N ASN A 122 9.09 -19.87 6.40
CA ASN A 122 7.95 -19.38 5.66
C ASN A 122 7.23 -20.51 4.91
N GLN A 123 7.99 -21.47 4.38
CA GLN A 123 7.39 -22.67 3.77
C GLN A 123 6.61 -23.50 4.79
N LYS A 124 7.13 -23.63 6.01
CA LYS A 124 6.46 -24.32 7.12
C LYS A 124 5.15 -23.61 7.48
N ILE A 125 5.19 -22.29 7.70
CA ILE A 125 4.00 -21.47 8.01
C ILE A 125 2.95 -21.60 6.90
N LYS A 126 3.37 -21.54 5.65
CA LYS A 126 2.49 -21.68 4.48
C LYS A 126 1.80 -23.04 4.42
N ARG A 127 2.51 -24.12 4.78
CA ARG A 127 1.93 -25.48 4.83
C ARG A 127 1.00 -25.68 6.03
N GLU A 128 1.41 -25.24 7.21
CA GLU A 128 0.67 -25.45 8.46
C GLU A 128 -0.59 -24.58 8.55
N SER A 129 -0.61 -23.45 7.85
CA SER A 129 -1.73 -22.51 7.88
C SER A 129 -2.59 -22.54 6.62
N ALA A 130 -2.36 -23.52 5.75
CA ALA A 130 -3.21 -23.78 4.60
C ALA A 130 -4.62 -24.15 5.10
N GLY A 131 -5.57 -23.23 4.93
CA GLY A 131 -6.95 -23.42 5.38
C GLY A 131 -7.27 -22.93 6.79
N LEU A 132 -6.29 -22.40 7.54
CA LEU A 132 -6.59 -21.74 8.82
C LEU A 132 -7.12 -20.32 8.56
N PRO A 133 -8.21 -19.92 9.24
CA PRO A 133 -8.52 -18.51 9.39
C PRO A 133 -7.43 -17.93 10.30
N TYR A 134 -6.40 -17.31 9.71
CA TYR A 134 -5.53 -16.43 10.48
C TYR A 134 -6.44 -15.41 11.16
N SER A 135 -6.54 -15.52 12.49
CA SER A 135 -7.35 -14.70 13.37
C SER A 135 -6.65 -13.39 13.68
#